data_AF-A0A7Y4TJT3-F1
#
_entry.id   AF-A0A7Y4TJT3-F1
#
_cell.length_a   1.000
_cell.length_b   1.000
_cell.length_c   1.000
_cell.angle_alpha   90.00
_cell.angle_beta   90.00
_cell.angle_gamma   90.00
#
_symmetry.space_group_name_H-M   'P 1'
#
loop_
_entity.id
_entity.type
_entity.pdbx_description
1 polymer ?
#
loop_
_entity_poly.entity_id
_entity_poly.type
_entity_poly.pdbx_seq_one_letter_code
_entity_poly.pdbx_strand_id
1 'polypeptide(L)'
;MKKYYAVLAAIFLTAICVSAQSLKPDSPFPLKEGINSATSDSLVGTHYWYFYAAPGNSLVTVRLKQPTTLYGAQMKTALTVTLTDAKKTWRSTKVLTASPKGSEITFAADKVMKQQTIIIAVTPPNQNLIRMGGDYEIEVTGSVMFNGTASEADPVVRTYDSKMNSYGATKFLADGTIIASDGTRGTWKSFDPESRLYTVVIGAFSFSVQYRAGYGLVNPSEPNLIIFQEIRR
;
A
#
# COMPACT_ATOMS: atom_id res chain seq x y z
N MET A 1 -56.43 -4.24 -16.76
CA MET A 1 -55.42 -3.98 -15.70
C MET A 1 -54.09 -4.59 -16.14
N LYS A 2 -53.16 -3.78 -16.64
CA LYS A 2 -51.85 -4.23 -17.16
C LYS A 2 -50.84 -4.26 -16.01
N LYS A 3 -50.23 -5.43 -15.75
CA LYS A 3 -49.21 -5.63 -14.72
C LYS A 3 -47.83 -5.29 -15.32
N TYR A 4 -47.12 -4.35 -14.71
CA TYR A 4 -45.74 -4.01 -15.04
C TYR A 4 -44.81 -5.02 -14.35
N TYR A 5 -43.98 -5.73 -15.11
CA TYR A 5 -42.88 -6.52 -14.55
C TYR A 5 -41.68 -5.60 -14.35
N ALA A 6 -41.28 -5.41 -13.10
CA ALA A 6 -40.08 -4.66 -12.73
C ALA A 6 -38.83 -5.44 -13.13
N VAL A 7 -37.95 -4.76 -13.87
CA VAL A 7 -36.61 -5.25 -14.24
C VAL A 7 -35.72 -5.19 -12.98
N LEU A 8 -35.21 -6.35 -12.55
CA LEU A 8 -34.20 -6.42 -11.49
C LEU A 8 -32.84 -6.04 -12.09
N ALA A 9 -32.34 -4.86 -11.77
CA ALA A 9 -30.97 -4.46 -12.08
C ALA A 9 -30.02 -5.11 -11.06
N ALA A 10 -29.21 -6.06 -11.51
CA ALA A 10 -28.12 -6.62 -10.71
C ALA A 10 -26.98 -5.59 -10.64
N ILE A 11 -26.76 -5.04 -9.45
CA ILE A 11 -25.62 -4.16 -9.15
C ILE A 11 -24.39 -5.06 -9.03
N PHE A 12 -23.51 -5.05 -10.03
CA PHE A 12 -22.15 -5.56 -9.88
C PHE A 12 -21.39 -4.61 -8.93
N LEU A 13 -21.12 -5.06 -7.71
CA LEU A 13 -20.09 -4.42 -6.87
C LEU A 13 -18.73 -4.67 -7.54
N THR A 14 -18.19 -3.65 -8.18
CA THR A 14 -16.76 -3.62 -8.53
C THR A 14 -15.97 -3.54 -7.23
N ALA A 15 -15.11 -4.53 -6.98
CA ALA A 15 -14.22 -4.55 -5.84
C ALA A 15 -13.24 -3.38 -5.97
N ILE A 16 -13.43 -2.35 -5.15
CA ILE A 16 -12.55 -1.18 -5.10
C ILE A 16 -11.21 -1.65 -4.52
N CYS A 17 -10.19 -1.77 -5.37
CA CYS A 17 -8.84 -2.07 -4.93
C CYS A 17 -8.14 -0.80 -4.41
N VAL A 18 -8.50 -0.36 -3.21
CA VAL A 18 -7.65 0.56 -2.47
C VAL A 18 -6.55 -0.27 -1.79
N SER A 19 -5.29 0.06 -2.07
CA SER A 19 -4.08 -0.43 -1.42
C SER A 19 -3.63 0.56 -0.33
N ALA A 20 -4.14 0.46 0.89
CA ALA A 20 -3.49 1.08 2.03
C ALA A 20 -2.46 0.11 2.62
N GLN A 21 -1.24 0.59 2.83
CA GLN A 21 -0.16 -0.14 3.49
C GLN A 21 0.21 0.62 4.77
N SER A 22 0.46 -0.07 5.87
CA SER A 22 0.93 0.57 7.11
C SER A 22 2.44 0.55 7.20
N LEU A 23 3.04 1.67 7.63
CA LEU A 23 4.46 1.75 7.98
C LEU A 23 4.69 1.56 9.49
N LYS A 24 3.61 1.34 10.25
CA LYS A 24 3.62 1.30 11.71
C LYS A 24 3.52 -0.14 12.21
N PRO A 25 4.51 -0.66 12.96
CA PRO A 25 4.52 -2.05 13.43
C PRO A 25 3.43 -2.34 14.47
N ASP A 26 3.01 -1.33 15.22
CA ASP A 26 1.97 -1.39 16.26
C ASP A 26 0.56 -1.18 15.70
N SER A 27 0.44 -0.75 14.44
CA SER A 27 -0.83 -0.54 13.75
C SER A 27 -0.76 -1.12 12.33
N PRO A 28 -0.56 -2.45 12.16
CA PRO A 28 -0.50 -3.08 10.85
C PRO A 28 -1.81 -2.91 10.07
N PHE A 29 -1.73 -2.94 8.75
CA PHE A 29 -2.91 -2.78 7.89
C PHE A 29 -3.63 -4.12 7.67
N PRO A 30 -4.96 -4.21 7.79
CA PRO A 30 -5.67 -5.47 7.56
C PRO A 30 -5.58 -5.88 6.09
N LEU A 31 -5.22 -7.14 5.83
CA LEU A 31 -5.42 -7.72 4.51
C LEU A 31 -6.92 -7.87 4.23
N LYS A 32 -7.26 -7.78 2.95
CA LYS A 32 -8.56 -8.21 2.41
C LYS A 32 -8.44 -9.58 1.76
N GLU A 33 -9.60 -10.19 1.51
CA GLU A 33 -9.68 -11.41 0.71
C GLU A 33 -9.14 -11.18 -0.71
N GLY A 34 -8.40 -12.16 -1.23
CA GLY A 34 -7.75 -12.09 -2.54
C GLY A 34 -6.40 -11.36 -2.51
N ILE A 35 -6.10 -10.66 -3.62
CA ILE A 35 -4.79 -10.05 -3.85
C ILE A 35 -4.72 -8.67 -3.19
N ASN A 36 -3.69 -8.48 -2.37
CA ASN A 36 -3.33 -7.22 -1.72
C ASN A 36 -2.03 -6.69 -2.35
N SER A 37 -2.13 -5.65 -3.18
CA SER A 37 -0.98 -5.08 -3.90
C SER A 37 -0.41 -3.85 -3.18
N ALA A 38 0.90 -3.66 -3.26
CA ALA A 38 1.60 -2.52 -2.69
C ALA A 38 2.97 -2.30 -3.35
N THR A 39 3.60 -1.15 -3.11
CA THR A 39 4.89 -0.79 -3.70
C THR A 39 5.94 -0.57 -2.62
N SER A 40 6.89 -1.48 -2.50
CA SER A 40 7.99 -1.40 -1.55
C SER A 40 9.07 -0.41 -2.01
N ASP A 41 9.69 0.29 -1.05
CA ASP A 41 10.73 1.28 -1.34
C ASP A 41 11.71 1.48 -0.16
N SER A 42 13.02 1.36 -0.42
CA SER A 42 14.09 1.44 0.58
C SER A 42 14.15 2.78 1.33
N LEU A 43 13.70 3.86 0.71
CA LEU A 43 13.64 5.20 1.32
C LEU A 43 12.37 5.43 2.14
N VAL A 44 11.47 4.44 2.19
CA VAL A 44 10.19 4.52 2.92
C VAL A 44 10.18 3.62 4.14
N GLY A 45 10.63 2.37 3.99
CA GLY A 45 10.79 1.43 5.08
C GLY A 45 9.83 0.25 5.02
N THR A 46 9.71 -0.46 6.14
CA THR A 46 8.97 -1.71 6.22
C THR A 46 7.46 -1.49 6.22
N HIS A 47 6.75 -2.31 5.45
CA HIS A 47 5.30 -2.34 5.45
C HIS A 47 4.79 -3.44 6.38
N TYR A 48 3.72 -3.16 7.10
CA TYR A 48 3.11 -4.08 8.06
C TYR A 48 1.66 -4.36 7.69
N TRP A 49 1.35 -5.64 7.56
CA TRP A 49 0.02 -6.16 7.24
C TRP A 49 -0.41 -7.16 8.31
N TYR A 50 -1.70 -7.43 8.43
CA TYR A 50 -2.17 -8.53 9.26
C TYR A 50 -3.40 -9.24 8.71
N PHE A 51 -3.58 -10.48 9.15
CA PHE A 51 -4.80 -11.25 9.00
C PHE A 51 -5.00 -12.13 10.24
N TYR A 52 -6.15 -12.80 10.34
CA TYR A 52 -6.38 -13.79 11.39
C TYR A 52 -6.27 -15.19 10.81
N ALA A 53 -5.30 -15.97 11.27
CA ALA A 53 -5.28 -17.41 10.99
C ALA A 53 -6.34 -18.07 11.87
N ALA A 54 -7.29 -18.78 11.27
CA ALA A 54 -8.28 -19.60 11.98
C ALA A 54 -7.71 -21.02 12.20
N PRO A 55 -8.33 -21.83 13.07
CA PRO A 55 -7.92 -23.22 13.21
C PRO A 55 -7.95 -23.98 11.89
N GLY A 56 -6.85 -24.67 11.55
CA GLY A 56 -6.69 -25.35 10.26
C GLY A 56 -5.37 -25.01 9.57
N ASN A 57 -5.38 -25.05 8.24
CA ASN A 57 -4.20 -24.78 7.40
C ASN A 57 -4.37 -23.46 6.67
N SER A 58 -3.32 -22.65 6.62
CA SER A 58 -3.31 -21.41 5.85
C SER A 58 -2.02 -21.27 5.06
N LEU A 59 -2.11 -20.60 3.91
CA LEU A 59 -0.98 -20.32 3.04
C LEU A 59 -0.89 -18.81 2.81
N VAL A 60 0.30 -18.25 3.04
CA VAL A 60 0.62 -16.86 2.69
C VAL A 60 1.56 -16.89 1.50
N THR A 61 1.15 -16.30 0.39
CA THR A 61 1.95 -16.16 -0.82
C THR A 61 2.32 -14.70 -1.03
N VAL A 62 3.59 -14.42 -1.25
CA VAL A 62 4.07 -13.07 -1.56
C VAL A 62 4.83 -13.08 -2.87
N ARG A 63 4.46 -12.18 -3.78
CA ARG A 63 5.01 -12.06 -5.13
C ARG A 63 5.63 -10.69 -5.34
N LEU A 64 6.76 -10.61 -6.02
CA LEU A 64 7.40 -9.36 -6.46
C LEU A 64 7.18 -9.26 -7.97
N LYS A 65 6.35 -8.30 -8.39
CA LYS A 65 5.86 -8.16 -9.76
C LYS A 65 6.81 -7.36 -10.63
N GLN A 66 7.22 -6.21 -10.12
CA GLN A 66 8.08 -5.28 -10.85
C GLN A 66 9.09 -4.69 -9.87
N PRO A 67 10.37 -5.09 -9.91
CA PRO A 67 11.38 -4.39 -9.13
C PRO A 67 11.66 -3.01 -9.74
N THR A 68 12.15 -2.11 -8.89
CA THR A 68 12.59 -0.77 -9.30
C THR A 68 13.65 -0.86 -10.40
N THR A 69 13.59 0.09 -11.34
CA THR A 69 14.59 0.27 -12.39
C THR A 69 15.48 1.47 -12.07
N LEU A 70 16.75 1.39 -12.46
CA LEU A 70 17.70 2.49 -12.41
C LEU A 70 18.23 2.72 -13.83
N TYR A 71 18.00 3.92 -14.39
CA TYR A 71 18.32 4.25 -15.78
C TYR A 71 17.77 3.24 -16.80
N GLY A 72 16.56 2.70 -16.55
CA GLY A 72 15.92 1.71 -17.40
C GLY A 72 16.41 0.26 -17.21
N ALA A 73 17.46 0.03 -16.41
CA ALA A 73 17.92 -1.30 -16.06
C ALA A 73 17.22 -1.82 -14.80
N GLN A 74 16.76 -3.07 -14.86
CA GLN A 74 16.13 -3.75 -13.72
C GLN A 74 17.15 -3.98 -12.61
N MET A 75 16.88 -3.48 -11.40
CA MET A 75 17.74 -3.74 -10.25
C MET A 75 17.46 -5.11 -9.63
N LYS A 76 18.51 -5.73 -9.08
CA LYS A 76 18.36 -6.90 -8.20
C LYS A 76 17.75 -6.46 -6.88
N THR A 77 16.42 -6.40 -6.83
CA THR A 77 15.67 -6.15 -5.58
C THR A 77 15.48 -7.45 -4.81
N ALA A 78 15.72 -7.39 -3.50
CA ALA A 78 15.31 -8.42 -2.56
C ALA A 78 14.41 -7.82 -1.46
N LEU A 79 13.19 -8.33 -1.33
CA LEU A 79 12.30 -7.99 -0.22
C LEU A 79 12.47 -9.04 0.88
N THR A 80 12.64 -8.62 2.13
CA THR A 80 12.61 -9.52 3.28
C THR A 80 11.20 -9.58 3.83
N VAL A 81 10.57 -10.75 3.77
CA VAL A 81 9.22 -10.97 4.30
C VAL A 81 9.33 -11.74 5.61
N THR A 82 8.76 -11.17 6.66
CA THR A 82 8.76 -11.75 8.01
C THR A 82 7.33 -11.92 8.50
N LEU A 83 6.98 -13.13 8.94
CA LEU A 83 5.73 -13.41 9.65
C LEU A 83 6.00 -13.53 11.15
N THR A 84 5.13 -12.93 11.95
CA THR A 84 5.10 -13.08 13.41
C THR A 84 3.66 -13.20 13.90
N ASP A 85 3.44 -13.70 15.11
CA ASP A 85 2.20 -13.43 15.83
C ASP A 85 2.16 -12.00 16.40
N ALA A 86 1.01 -11.57 16.90
CA ALA A 86 0.85 -10.26 17.54
C ALA A 86 1.79 -10.03 18.74
N LYS A 87 2.14 -11.09 19.48
CA LYS A 87 3.04 -11.02 20.64
C LYS A 87 4.51 -11.21 20.28
N LYS A 88 4.83 -11.42 19.00
CA LYS A 88 6.19 -11.70 18.49
C LYS A 88 6.87 -12.88 19.21
N THR A 89 6.09 -13.86 19.66
CA THR A 89 6.56 -15.10 20.29
C THR A 89 7.24 -16.03 19.28
N TRP A 90 6.88 -15.93 18.00
CA TRP A 90 7.56 -16.64 16.93
C TRP A 90 7.83 -15.75 15.72
N ARG A 91 8.78 -16.19 14.89
CA ARG A 91 9.17 -15.50 13.66
C ARG A 91 9.50 -16.50 12.55
N SER A 92 9.00 -16.25 11.35
CA SER A 92 9.43 -16.93 10.11
C SER A 92 9.84 -15.89 9.08
N THR A 93 11.02 -16.03 8.49
CA THR A 93 11.59 -15.03 7.56
C THR A 93 12.02 -15.70 6.27
N LYS A 94 11.63 -15.12 5.13
CA LYS A 94 12.12 -15.51 3.80
C LYS A 94 12.50 -14.27 3.00
N VAL A 95 13.47 -14.42 2.10
CA VAL A 95 13.91 -13.35 1.20
C VAL A 95 13.35 -13.63 -0.19
N LEU A 96 12.57 -12.68 -0.69
CA LEU A 96 11.97 -12.67 -2.02
C LEU A 96 12.85 -11.86 -2.96
N THR A 97 13.55 -12.53 -3.87
CA THR A 97 14.44 -11.86 -4.83
C THR A 97 13.78 -11.82 -6.20
N ALA A 98 13.87 -10.68 -6.89
CA ALA A 98 13.45 -10.60 -8.29
C ALA A 98 14.32 -11.54 -9.14
N SER A 99 13.71 -12.55 -9.75
CA SER A 99 14.41 -13.47 -10.63
C SER A 99 13.57 -13.87 -11.85
N PRO A 100 14.21 -14.20 -12.99
CA PRO A 100 13.50 -14.72 -14.16
C PRO A 100 12.76 -16.05 -13.92
N LYS A 101 13.16 -16.81 -12.88
CA LYS A 101 12.66 -18.17 -12.60
C LYS A 101 11.53 -18.19 -11.55
N GLY A 102 11.15 -17.04 -11.03
CA GLY A 102 10.15 -16.94 -9.97
C GLY A 102 10.49 -15.78 -9.05
N SER A 103 9.49 -14.95 -8.82
CA SER A 103 9.53 -13.84 -7.87
C SER A 103 8.37 -14.06 -6.89
N GLU A 104 8.33 -15.26 -6.29
CA GLU A 104 7.29 -15.69 -5.36
C GLU A 104 7.90 -16.47 -4.20
N ILE A 105 7.37 -16.26 -3.00
CA ILE A 105 7.63 -17.08 -1.81
C ILE A 105 6.32 -17.44 -1.12
N THR A 106 6.30 -18.59 -0.46
CA THR A 106 5.13 -19.06 0.28
C THR A 106 5.49 -19.37 1.74
N PHE A 107 4.56 -19.15 2.66
CA PHE A 107 4.62 -19.59 4.05
C PHE A 107 3.40 -20.46 4.32
N ALA A 108 3.64 -21.73 4.60
CA ALA A 108 2.59 -22.63 5.07
C ALA A 108 2.52 -22.58 6.59
N ALA A 109 1.31 -22.46 7.12
CA ALA A 109 1.02 -22.73 8.52
C ALA A 109 0.07 -23.92 8.58
N ASP A 110 0.60 -25.05 9.00
CA ASP A 110 -0.16 -26.28 9.16
C ASP A 110 -0.66 -26.41 10.60
N LYS A 111 -1.89 -26.89 10.77
CA LYS A 111 -2.48 -27.25 12.07
C LYS A 111 -2.46 -26.10 13.08
N VAL A 112 -2.86 -24.91 12.65
CA VAL A 112 -3.17 -23.82 13.58
C VAL A 112 -4.26 -24.32 14.54
N MET A 113 -3.96 -24.37 15.84
CA MET A 113 -4.86 -24.96 16.84
C MET A 113 -5.87 -23.96 17.41
N LYS A 114 -5.52 -22.68 17.39
CA LYS A 114 -6.34 -21.58 17.90
C LYS A 114 -6.22 -20.40 16.96
N GLN A 115 -7.28 -19.61 16.89
CA GLN A 115 -7.24 -18.37 16.14
C GLN A 115 -6.10 -17.48 16.65
N GLN A 116 -5.31 -16.92 15.75
CA GLN A 116 -4.23 -16.01 16.06
C GLN A 116 -4.07 -14.94 15.00
N THR A 117 -3.69 -13.74 15.42
CA THR A 117 -3.32 -12.66 14.50
C THR A 117 -1.92 -12.90 13.97
N ILE A 118 -1.79 -12.94 12.65
CA ILE A 118 -0.52 -13.02 11.95
C ILE A 118 -0.18 -11.64 11.41
N ILE A 119 1.01 -11.16 11.72
CA ILE A 119 1.58 -9.92 11.19
C ILE A 119 2.58 -10.29 10.10
N ILE A 120 2.47 -9.64 8.95
CA ILE A 120 3.41 -9.77 7.81
C ILE A 120 4.15 -8.45 7.69
N ALA A 121 5.47 -8.50 7.84
CA ALA A 121 6.36 -7.37 7.59
C ALA A 121 7.08 -7.56 6.25
N VAL A 122 6.87 -6.66 5.29
CA VAL A 122 7.57 -6.63 3.99
C VAL A 122 8.61 -5.52 4.05
N THR A 123 9.88 -5.89 4.08
CA THR A 123 11.00 -4.96 4.28
C THR A 123 11.80 -4.81 2.97
N PRO A 124 11.93 -3.59 2.42
CA PRO A 124 12.82 -3.34 1.28
C PRO A 124 14.29 -3.57 1.63
N PRO A 125 15.19 -3.65 0.64
CA PRO A 125 16.62 -3.61 0.90
C PRO A 125 17.01 -2.39 1.75
N ASN A 126 17.87 -2.58 2.75
CA ASN A 126 18.39 -1.47 3.55
C ASN A 126 19.48 -0.72 2.77
N GLN A 127 19.08 0.17 1.87
CA GLN A 127 19.96 1.06 1.11
C GLN A 127 19.41 2.49 1.09
N ASN A 128 20.25 3.43 1.54
CA ASN A 128 19.90 4.86 1.62
C ASN A 128 20.42 5.69 0.44
N LEU A 129 21.31 5.11 -0.39
CA LEU A 129 21.95 5.83 -1.49
C LEU A 129 21.19 5.70 -2.82
N ILE A 130 20.57 4.54 -3.05
CA ILE A 130 19.83 4.23 -4.26
C ILE A 130 18.47 3.69 -3.85
N ARG A 131 17.41 4.23 -4.46
CA ARG A 131 16.03 3.77 -4.26
C ARG A 131 15.88 2.36 -4.83
N MET A 132 15.55 1.40 -3.97
CA MET A 132 15.34 0.01 -4.34
C MET A 132 14.04 -0.52 -3.77
N GLY A 133 13.41 -1.45 -4.48
CA GLY A 133 12.11 -1.97 -4.08
C GLY A 133 11.36 -2.51 -5.28
N GLY A 134 10.05 -2.34 -5.26
CA GLY A 134 9.19 -2.80 -6.33
C GLY A 134 7.76 -3.09 -5.90
N ASP A 135 6.91 -3.29 -6.90
CA ASP A 135 5.52 -3.68 -6.71
C ASP A 135 5.46 -5.13 -6.27
N TYR A 136 4.75 -5.39 -5.18
CA TYR A 136 4.54 -6.72 -4.64
C TYR A 136 3.06 -6.97 -4.36
N GLU A 137 2.71 -8.24 -4.32
CA GLU A 137 1.37 -8.75 -4.03
C GLU A 137 1.45 -9.71 -2.84
N ILE A 138 0.47 -9.64 -1.94
CA ILE A 138 0.25 -10.63 -0.88
C ILE A 138 -1.11 -11.27 -1.14
N GLU A 139 -1.15 -12.60 -1.06
CA GLU A 139 -2.37 -13.38 -1.11
C GLU A 139 -2.36 -14.37 0.05
N VAL A 140 -3.47 -14.47 0.77
CA VAL A 140 -3.61 -15.39 1.89
C VAL A 140 -4.84 -16.27 1.66
N THR A 141 -4.65 -17.58 1.72
CA THR A 141 -5.69 -18.58 1.45
C THR A 141 -5.77 -19.64 2.55
N GLY A 142 -6.85 -20.43 2.55
CA GLY A 142 -7.12 -21.48 3.52
C GLY A 142 -7.97 -21.01 4.70
N SER A 143 -7.69 -21.56 5.89
CA SER A 143 -8.39 -21.25 7.14
C SER A 143 -7.99 -19.88 7.68
N VAL A 144 -8.52 -18.81 7.08
CA VAL A 144 -8.19 -17.42 7.45
C VAL A 144 -9.44 -16.55 7.53
N MET A 145 -9.34 -15.46 8.29
CA MET A 145 -10.35 -14.41 8.36
C MET A 145 -9.68 -13.05 8.14
N PHE A 146 -10.38 -12.19 7.43
CA PHE A 146 -9.97 -10.83 7.15
C PHE A 146 -10.79 -9.86 8.00
N ASN A 147 -10.16 -8.79 8.48
CA ASN A 147 -10.90 -7.74 9.17
C ASN A 147 -11.68 -6.95 8.11
N GLY A 148 -12.99 -7.17 8.02
CA GLY A 148 -13.84 -6.51 7.04
C GLY A 148 -13.75 -4.99 7.16
N THR A 149 -13.51 -4.34 6.02
CA THR A 149 -13.52 -2.89 5.78
C THR A 149 -13.12 -2.04 6.99
N ALA A 150 -11.82 -1.92 7.25
CA ALA A 150 -11.34 -0.63 7.70
C ALA A 150 -11.77 0.37 6.61
N SER A 151 -12.64 1.34 6.94
CA SER A 151 -12.86 2.49 6.08
C SER A 151 -11.50 3.18 5.97
N GLU A 152 -10.83 2.90 4.86
CA GLU A 152 -9.53 3.50 4.57
C GLU A 152 -9.76 5.01 4.48
N ALA A 153 -9.15 5.76 5.40
CA ALA A 153 -8.88 7.16 5.10
C ALA A 153 -8.15 7.19 3.77
N ASP A 154 -8.63 8.00 2.83
CA ASP A 154 -8.05 8.11 1.49
C ASP A 154 -6.52 8.21 1.63
N PRO A 155 -5.74 7.38 0.92
CA PRO A 155 -4.30 7.26 1.14
C PRO A 155 -3.54 8.60 0.99
N VAL A 156 -4.16 9.58 0.32
CA VAL A 156 -3.66 10.96 0.24
C VAL A 156 -3.72 11.72 1.59
N VAL A 157 -4.53 11.30 2.56
CA VAL A 157 -4.76 11.98 3.84
C VAL A 157 -3.61 11.73 4.80
N ARG A 158 -2.48 12.41 4.57
CA ARG A 158 -1.23 12.25 5.30
C ARG A 158 -0.44 13.56 5.37
N THR A 159 0.77 13.51 5.93
CA THR A 159 1.74 14.62 5.86
C THR A 159 2.86 14.25 4.90
N TYR A 160 3.17 15.17 3.99
CA TYR A 160 4.19 15.04 2.97
C TYR A 160 5.23 16.16 3.10
N ASP A 161 6.40 15.96 2.53
CA ASP A 161 7.39 17.00 2.29
C ASP A 161 7.26 17.47 0.85
N SER A 162 7.01 18.76 0.61
CA SER A 162 6.87 19.26 -0.74
C SER A 162 8.22 19.42 -1.42
N LYS A 163 8.38 18.88 -2.62
CA LYS A 163 9.66 18.87 -3.36
C LYS A 163 9.76 19.90 -4.47
N MET A 164 8.63 20.45 -4.90
CA MET A 164 8.56 21.39 -6.01
C MET A 164 8.41 22.86 -5.58
N ASN A 165 8.27 23.12 -4.28
CA ASN A 165 8.07 24.45 -3.72
C ASN A 165 8.68 24.52 -2.30
N SER A 166 8.67 25.72 -1.73
CA SER A 166 9.22 26.01 -0.40
C SER A 166 8.21 25.85 0.74
N TYR A 167 7.09 25.14 0.54
CA TYR A 167 6.03 24.98 1.55
C TYR A 167 6.44 24.08 2.73
N GLY A 168 7.49 23.28 2.55
CA GLY A 168 7.96 22.31 3.53
C GLY A 168 6.93 21.21 3.79
N ALA A 169 6.72 20.90 5.07
CA ALA A 169 5.78 19.86 5.47
C ALA A 169 4.33 20.29 5.14
N THR A 170 3.64 19.48 4.34
CA THR A 170 2.32 19.74 3.79
C THR A 170 1.36 18.64 4.23
N LYS A 171 0.33 18.99 5.00
CA LYS A 171 -0.67 18.06 5.53
C LYS A 171 -1.94 18.10 4.69
N PHE A 172 -2.38 16.93 4.24
CA PHE A 172 -3.62 16.68 3.52
C PHE A 172 -4.64 16.14 4.53
N LEU A 173 -5.78 16.81 4.63
CA LEU A 173 -6.85 16.48 5.56
C LEU A 173 -8.01 15.78 4.85
N ALA A 174 -8.76 14.97 5.58
CA ALA A 174 -9.86 14.17 5.03
C ALA A 174 -11.01 15.02 4.44
N ASP A 175 -11.10 16.29 4.82
CA ASP A 175 -12.11 17.24 4.34
C ASP A 175 -11.74 17.89 3.00
N GLY A 176 -10.63 17.46 2.36
CA GLY A 176 -10.13 18.06 1.13
C GLY A 176 -9.21 19.26 1.35
N THR A 177 -8.92 19.65 2.59
CA THR A 177 -8.04 20.80 2.89
C THR A 177 -6.57 20.40 2.87
N ILE A 178 -5.71 21.34 2.44
CA ILE A 178 -4.25 21.24 2.57
C ILE A 178 -3.74 22.38 3.46
N ILE A 179 -2.81 22.06 4.36
CA ILE A 179 -2.12 23.04 5.22
C ILE A 179 -0.61 22.78 5.14
N ALA A 180 0.15 23.78 4.72
CA ALA A 180 1.61 23.76 4.71
C ALA A 180 2.21 24.37 5.98
N SER A 181 3.46 24.01 6.25
CA SER A 181 4.20 24.44 7.44
C SER A 181 4.53 25.94 7.46
N ASP A 182 4.57 26.58 6.30
CA ASP A 182 4.71 28.03 6.13
C ASP A 182 3.39 28.79 6.32
N GLY A 183 2.28 28.07 6.59
CA GLY A 183 0.93 28.63 6.74
C GLY A 183 0.12 28.69 5.44
N THR A 184 0.72 28.36 4.28
CA THR A 184 0.01 28.31 3.00
C THR A 184 -1.09 27.25 3.05
N ARG A 185 -2.25 27.56 2.45
CA ARG A 185 -3.42 26.66 2.41
C ARG A 185 -3.78 26.30 0.99
N GLY A 186 -4.50 25.19 0.86
CA GLY A 186 -4.93 24.67 -0.42
C GLY A 186 -6.07 23.67 -0.28
N THR A 187 -6.41 23.04 -1.40
CA THR A 187 -7.42 21.99 -1.48
C THR A 187 -6.94 20.84 -2.33
N TRP A 188 -7.39 19.63 -2.03
CA TRP A 188 -7.25 18.46 -2.88
C TRP A 188 -8.60 17.81 -3.15
N LYS A 189 -8.70 17.10 -4.26
CA LYS A 189 -9.84 16.24 -4.58
C LYS A 189 -9.37 15.02 -5.36
N SER A 190 -10.05 13.89 -5.14
CA SER A 190 -9.91 12.75 -6.05
C SER A 190 -10.45 13.10 -7.43
N PHE A 191 -9.67 12.85 -8.46
CA PHE A 191 -10.05 12.97 -9.86
C PHE A 191 -10.46 11.61 -10.43
N ASP A 192 -9.63 10.59 -10.19
CA ASP A 192 -9.89 9.19 -10.51
C ASP A 192 -9.44 8.34 -9.31
N PRO A 193 -10.37 7.89 -8.45
CA PRO A 193 -10.05 7.08 -7.27
C PRO A 193 -9.42 5.73 -7.63
N GLU A 194 -9.76 5.14 -8.78
CA GLU A 194 -9.25 3.83 -9.18
C GLU A 194 -7.76 3.92 -9.55
N SER A 195 -7.41 4.94 -10.34
CA SER A 195 -6.02 5.21 -10.72
C SER A 195 -5.24 6.02 -9.67
N ARG A 196 -5.91 6.40 -8.57
CA ARG A 196 -5.37 7.23 -7.48
C ARG A 196 -4.83 8.56 -7.98
N LEU A 197 -5.58 9.20 -8.87
CA LEU A 197 -5.27 10.52 -9.40
C LEU A 197 -6.01 11.59 -8.62
N TYR A 198 -5.30 12.66 -8.27
CA TYR A 198 -5.80 13.76 -7.47
C TYR A 198 -5.49 15.08 -8.14
N THR A 199 -6.40 16.04 -7.99
CA THR A 199 -6.11 17.45 -8.27
C THR A 199 -5.72 18.12 -6.96
N VAL A 200 -4.59 18.81 -6.94
CA VAL A 200 -4.06 19.52 -5.78
C VAL A 200 -3.85 20.98 -6.14
N VAL A 201 -4.46 21.89 -5.38
CA VAL A 201 -4.28 23.34 -5.52
C VAL A 201 -3.73 23.87 -4.21
N ILE A 202 -2.58 24.53 -4.21
CA ILE A 202 -1.98 25.12 -3.01
C ILE A 202 -1.20 26.39 -3.35
N GLY A 203 -1.55 27.49 -2.69
CA GLY A 203 -1.09 28.82 -3.09
C GLY A 203 -1.50 29.12 -4.54
N ALA A 204 -0.54 29.49 -5.38
CA ALA A 204 -0.76 29.79 -6.80
C ALA A 204 -0.63 28.57 -7.74
N PHE A 205 -0.29 27.40 -7.22
CA PHE A 205 0.03 26.23 -8.04
C PHE A 205 -1.13 25.23 -8.07
N SER A 206 -1.31 24.59 -9.23
CA SER A 206 -2.23 23.48 -9.44
C SER A 206 -1.46 22.29 -10.01
N PHE A 207 -1.66 21.12 -9.43
CA PHE A 207 -1.02 19.87 -9.81
C PHE A 207 -2.06 18.79 -10.11
N SER A 208 -1.76 17.96 -11.10
CA SER A 208 -2.39 16.65 -11.26
C SER A 208 -1.38 15.63 -10.78
N VAL A 209 -1.71 14.89 -9.73
CA VAL A 209 -0.76 13.97 -9.06
C VAL A 209 -1.34 12.58 -8.91
N GLN A 210 -0.49 11.57 -8.98
CA GLN A 210 -0.84 10.19 -8.67
C GLN A 210 -0.29 9.81 -7.31
N TYR A 211 -1.13 9.25 -6.43
CA TYR A 211 -0.62 8.62 -5.21
C TYR A 211 0.03 7.28 -5.53
N ARG A 212 1.30 7.16 -5.16
CA ARG A 212 2.05 5.91 -5.17
C ARG A 212 2.48 5.60 -3.76
N ALA A 213 2.02 4.47 -3.26
CA ALA A 213 2.28 4.05 -1.90
C ALA A 213 3.79 4.01 -1.63
N GLY A 214 4.21 4.66 -0.55
CA GLY A 214 5.61 4.86 -0.20
C GLY A 214 6.33 6.01 -0.91
N TYR A 215 6.01 6.33 -2.17
CA TYR A 215 6.63 7.47 -2.83
C TYR A 215 6.03 8.79 -2.33
N GLY A 216 4.70 8.82 -2.28
CA GLY A 216 3.90 10.02 -2.09
C GLY A 216 3.14 10.37 -3.38
N LEU A 217 3.03 11.65 -3.68
CA LEU A 217 2.29 12.17 -4.83
C LEU A 217 3.26 12.54 -5.95
N VAL A 218 3.18 11.83 -7.07
CA VAL A 218 4.07 11.99 -8.23
C VAL A 218 3.35 12.61 -9.42
N ASN A 219 4.09 13.16 -10.37
CA ASN A 219 3.53 13.53 -11.66
C ASN A 219 3.12 12.25 -12.44
N PRO A 220 1.86 12.08 -12.88
CA PRO A 220 1.42 10.90 -13.61
C PRO A 220 2.20 10.66 -14.92
N SER A 221 2.57 11.73 -15.63
CA SER A 221 3.33 11.68 -16.89
C SER A 221 4.83 11.44 -16.68
N GLU A 222 5.34 11.76 -15.49
CA GLU A 222 6.74 11.61 -15.10
C GLU A 222 6.83 10.97 -13.71
N PRO A 223 6.62 9.65 -13.58
CA PRO A 223 6.48 9.00 -12.27
C PRO A 223 7.69 9.10 -11.33
N ASN A 224 8.87 9.43 -11.87
CA ASN A 224 10.08 9.67 -11.10
C ASN A 224 10.12 11.08 -10.49
N LEU A 225 9.27 12.00 -10.94
CA LEU A 225 9.13 13.34 -10.41
C LEU A 225 8.13 13.34 -9.25
N ILE A 226 8.65 13.30 -8.03
CA ILE A 226 7.87 13.36 -6.80
C ILE A 226 7.53 14.83 -6.50
N ILE A 227 6.24 15.15 -6.38
CA ILE A 227 5.75 16.50 -6.05
C ILE A 227 5.63 16.66 -4.53
N PHE A 228 5.07 15.65 -3.86
CA PHE A 228 4.94 15.60 -2.40
C PHE A 228 5.44 14.23 -1.91
N GLN A 229 6.56 14.20 -1.20
CA GLN A 229 7.15 12.96 -0.70
C GLN A 229 6.54 12.58 0.65
N GLU A 230 6.17 11.32 0.85
CA GLU A 230 5.63 10.87 2.14
C GLU A 230 6.68 10.97 3.26
N ILE A 231 6.33 11.57 4.41
CA ILE A 231 7.23 11.71 5.57
C ILE A 231 7.05 10.51 6.51
N ARG A 232 8.16 9.83 6.86
CA ARG A 232 8.20 8.78 7.89
C ARG A 232 7.83 9.38 9.27
N ARG A 233 6.87 8.78 9.98
CA ARG A 233 6.70 8.94 11.43
C ARG A 233 6.60 7.57 12.07
#